data_AF-A0A1H6SQW4-F1
#
_entry.id   AF-A0A1H6SQW4-F1
#
_cell.length_a   1.000
_cell.length_b   1.000
_cell.length_c   1.000
_cell.angle_alpha   90.00
_cell.angle_beta   90.00
_cell.angle_gamma   90.00
#
_symmetry.space_group_name_H-M   'P 1'
#
loop_
_entity.id
_entity.type
_entity.pdbx_description
1 polymer ?
#
loop_
_entity_poly.entity_id
_entity_poly.type
_entity_poly.pdbx_seq_one_letter_code
_entity_poly.pdbx_strand_id
1 'polypeptide(L)'
;MLESYFSYIIRQPVISAPVFLNLLPILLIWRKRAYNDKLLLILFVYLLLKLGVDLVMFDLASHRKNNVVYYNVSIPIRYVLTSWMYYYEFDSKLHRRWVLASWPLFVAFSMWDAIHTNPLMSDIHNHNVVLYSATIESLLMLFWIMLYFYNTIRALKIPNLLSYPFFWICSGLLLYYSSFIFIAPVLHYAAKWDQWMDIGTLDYIPYVFESVSLILFSIGIAQYRDKSYAK
;
A
#
# COMPACT_ATOMS: atom_id res chain seq x y z
N MET A 1 21.24 -21.76 1.68
CA MET A 1 20.27 -20.73 2.15
C MET A 1 20.48 -19.39 1.46
N LEU A 2 21.68 -18.78 1.45
CA LEU A 2 21.88 -17.50 0.76
C LEU A 2 21.71 -17.58 -0.78
N GLU A 3 22.08 -18.70 -1.38
CA GLU A 3 21.98 -18.91 -2.84
C GLU A 3 20.54 -18.87 -3.37
N SER A 4 19.54 -19.33 -2.60
CA SER A 4 18.14 -19.27 -3.04
C SER A 4 17.64 -17.82 -3.10
N TYR A 5 18.03 -16.97 -2.14
CA TYR A 5 17.69 -15.55 -2.16
C TYR A 5 18.38 -14.81 -3.32
N PHE A 6 19.69 -15.03 -3.53
CA PHE A 6 20.40 -14.41 -4.65
C PHE A 6 19.82 -14.86 -5.99
N SER A 7 19.54 -16.16 -6.15
CA SER A 7 18.90 -16.67 -7.36
C SER A 7 17.51 -16.07 -7.58
N TYR A 8 16.74 -15.82 -6.52
CA TYR A 8 15.42 -15.19 -6.64
C TYR A 8 15.54 -13.73 -7.06
N ILE A 9 16.44 -12.95 -6.43
CA ILE A 9 16.68 -11.54 -6.76
C ILE A 9 17.13 -11.38 -8.22
N ILE A 10 18.03 -12.26 -8.69
CA ILE A 10 18.52 -12.22 -10.08
C ILE A 10 17.41 -12.55 -11.08
N ARG A 11 16.53 -13.50 -10.74
CA ARG A 11 15.41 -13.91 -11.60
C ARG A 11 14.25 -12.92 -11.59
N GLN A 12 13.99 -12.28 -10.45
CA GLN A 12 12.83 -11.43 -10.20
C GLN A 12 13.24 -10.08 -9.57
N PRO A 13 14.06 -9.28 -10.28
CA PRO A 13 14.62 -8.04 -9.71
C PRO A 13 13.53 -6.99 -9.45
N VAL A 14 12.53 -6.89 -10.32
CA VAL A 14 11.46 -5.89 -10.21
C VAL A 14 10.56 -6.16 -9.01
N ILE A 15 10.24 -7.43 -8.72
CA ILE A 15 9.45 -7.85 -7.56
C ILE A 15 10.24 -7.62 -6.25
N SER A 16 11.55 -7.83 -6.29
CA SER A 16 12.43 -7.69 -5.12
C SER A 16 12.76 -6.22 -4.79
N ALA A 17 12.77 -5.34 -5.79
CA ALA A 17 13.12 -3.93 -5.62
C ALA A 17 12.30 -3.17 -4.57
N PRO A 18 10.96 -3.22 -4.54
CA PRO A 18 10.17 -2.47 -3.55
C PRO A 18 10.43 -2.90 -2.11
N VAL A 19 10.79 -4.17 -1.86
CA VAL A 19 11.13 -4.68 -0.52
C VAL A 19 12.32 -3.90 0.06
N PHE A 20 13.38 -3.75 -0.72
CA PHE A 20 14.59 -3.05 -0.30
C PHE A 20 14.43 -1.52 -0.36
N LEU A 21 13.69 -1.01 -1.35
CA LEU A 21 13.38 0.42 -1.46
C LEU A 21 12.57 0.93 -0.27
N ASN A 22 11.78 0.06 0.37
CA ASN A 22 11.01 0.41 1.57
C ASN A 22 11.91 0.85 2.75
N LEU A 23 13.17 0.42 2.79
CA LEU A 23 14.14 0.88 3.80
C LEU A 23 14.42 2.38 3.70
N LEU A 24 14.35 2.96 2.50
CA LEU A 24 14.71 4.36 2.27
C LEU A 24 13.78 5.35 3.01
N PRO A 25 12.44 5.30 2.87
CA PRO A 25 11.56 6.17 3.64
C PRO A 25 11.62 5.89 5.15
N ILE A 26 11.80 4.63 5.57
CA ILE A 26 11.96 4.25 7.00
C ILE A 26 13.18 4.95 7.60
N LEU A 27 14.34 4.83 6.95
CA LEU A 27 15.59 5.46 7.41
C LEU A 27 15.49 6.99 7.41
N LEU A 28 14.78 7.59 6.44
CA LEU A 28 14.56 9.03 6.40
C LEU A 28 13.68 9.52 7.56
N ILE A 29 12.58 8.82 7.88
CA ILE A 29 11.73 9.16 9.03
C ILE A 29 12.53 9.10 10.32
N TRP A 30 13.31 8.03 10.50
CA TRP A 30 14.16 7.83 11.68
C TRP A 30 15.21 8.94 11.81
N ARG A 31 16.01 9.17 10.75
CA ARG A 31 17.11 10.15 10.73
C ARG A 31 16.62 11.57 11.02
N LYS A 32 15.46 11.94 10.47
CA LYS A 32 14.88 13.29 10.66
C LYS A 32 14.02 13.42 11.90
N ARG A 33 13.82 12.34 12.68
CA ARG A 33 12.87 12.30 13.80
C ARG A 33 11.45 12.73 13.41
N ALA A 34 11.08 12.46 12.15
CA ALA A 34 9.81 12.89 11.60
C ALA A 34 8.61 12.13 12.22
N TYR A 35 8.89 11.03 12.94
CA TYR A 35 7.92 10.28 13.73
C TYR A 35 7.26 11.09 14.87
N ASN A 36 7.74 12.31 15.17
CA ASN A 36 7.06 13.22 16.10
C ASN A 36 5.74 13.76 15.52
N ASP A 37 5.63 13.83 14.19
CA ASP A 37 4.40 14.15 13.50
C ASP A 37 3.49 12.91 13.46
N LYS A 38 2.22 13.05 13.87
CA LYS A 38 1.26 11.94 13.93
C LYS A 38 1.05 11.28 12.56
N LEU A 39 1.03 12.06 11.48
CA LEU A 39 0.85 11.54 10.12
C LEU A 39 2.03 10.65 9.72
N LEU A 40 3.25 11.13 9.97
CA LEU A 40 4.47 10.42 9.62
C LEU A 40 4.77 9.26 10.57
N LEU A 41 4.28 9.31 11.82
CA LEU A 41 4.30 8.16 12.73
C LEU A 41 3.44 7.02 12.19
N ILE A 42 2.23 7.31 11.70
CA ILE A 42 1.35 6.29 11.11
C ILE A 42 1.98 5.71 9.85
N LEU A 43 2.54 6.58 8.99
CA LEU A 43 3.30 6.13 7.82
C LEU A 43 4.47 5.23 8.23
N PHE A 44 5.21 5.58 9.29
CA PHE A 44 6.31 4.79 9.79
C PHE A 44 5.86 3.40 10.25
N VAL A 45 4.78 3.32 11.03
CA VAL A 45 4.18 2.04 11.44
C VAL A 45 3.73 1.23 10.23
N TYR A 46 3.09 1.86 9.25
CA TYR A 46 2.72 1.21 7.99
C TYR A 46 3.94 0.64 7.25
N LEU A 47 5.01 1.42 7.08
CA LEU A 47 6.20 0.99 6.35
C LEU A 47 6.93 -0.16 7.07
N LEU A 48 6.97 -0.15 8.41
CA LEU A 48 7.55 -1.25 9.20
C LEU A 48 6.73 -2.54 9.07
N LEU A 49 5.41 -2.46 9.21
CA LEU A 49 4.53 -3.61 9.05
C LEU A 49 4.61 -4.17 7.63
N LYS A 50 4.58 -3.28 6.63
CA LYS A 50 4.79 -3.62 5.23
C LYS A 50 6.13 -4.33 5.02
N LEU A 51 7.22 -3.79 5.54
CA LEU A 51 8.55 -4.43 5.42
C LEU A 51 8.55 -5.83 6.03
N GLY A 52 7.93 -6.00 7.21
CA GLY A 52 7.82 -7.31 7.85
C GLY A 52 7.05 -8.33 6.98
N VAL A 53 5.90 -7.92 6.44
CA VAL A 53 5.11 -8.75 5.53
C VAL A 53 5.89 -9.06 4.24
N ASP A 54 6.49 -8.06 3.61
CA ASP A 54 7.25 -8.20 2.38
C ASP A 54 8.46 -9.14 2.55
N LEU A 55 9.18 -9.07 3.67
CA LEU A 55 10.29 -9.98 3.97
C LEU A 55 9.82 -11.43 4.15
N VAL A 56 8.70 -11.65 4.84
CA VAL A 56 8.11 -12.99 4.98
C VAL A 56 7.63 -13.52 3.63
N MET A 57 6.98 -12.68 2.83
CA MET A 57 6.53 -13.07 1.49
C MET A 57 7.69 -13.36 0.55
N PHE A 58 8.78 -12.59 0.63
CA PHE A 58 10.02 -12.80 -0.10
C PHE A 58 10.70 -14.11 0.31
N ASP A 59 10.76 -14.40 1.61
CA ASP A 59 11.31 -15.66 2.11
C ASP A 59 10.55 -16.87 1.59
N LEU A 60 9.22 -16.83 1.69
CA LEU A 60 8.36 -17.91 1.19
C LEU A 60 8.47 -18.07 -0.34
N ALA A 61 8.51 -16.96 -1.08
CA ALA A 61 8.67 -16.98 -2.53
C ALA A 61 10.02 -17.60 -2.95
N SER A 62 11.10 -17.28 -2.23
CA SER A 62 12.43 -17.85 -2.50
C SER A 62 12.49 -19.38 -2.31
N HIS A 63 11.63 -19.90 -1.42
CA HIS A 63 11.44 -21.33 -1.17
C HIS A 63 10.28 -21.95 -1.96
N ARG A 64 9.69 -21.21 -2.91
CA ARG A 64 8.53 -21.64 -3.72
C ARG A 64 7.32 -22.09 -2.89
N LYS A 65 7.13 -21.47 -1.73
CA LYS A 65 5.95 -21.67 -0.87
C LYS A 65 4.91 -20.59 -1.17
N ASN A 66 3.63 -20.96 -1.04
CA ASN A 66 2.54 -20.01 -1.19
C ASN A 66 2.63 -18.91 -0.10
N ASN A 67 2.59 -17.66 -0.52
CA ASN A 67 2.67 -16.47 0.33
C ASN A 67 1.39 -15.60 0.29
N VAL A 68 0.35 -16.06 -0.42
CA VAL A 68 -0.90 -15.34 -0.67
C VAL A 68 -1.67 -15.03 0.63
N VAL A 69 -1.49 -15.84 1.67
CA VAL A 69 -2.10 -15.59 2.99
C VAL A 69 -1.67 -14.24 3.56
N TYR A 70 -0.37 -13.97 3.51
CA TYR A 70 0.21 -12.73 4.02
C TYR A 70 -0.25 -11.54 3.19
N TYR A 71 -0.35 -11.72 1.87
CA TYR A 71 -0.95 -10.73 0.97
C TYR A 71 -2.41 -10.42 1.37
N ASN A 72 -3.25 -11.43 1.54
CA ASN A 72 -4.67 -11.27 1.88
C ASN A 72 -4.85 -10.57 3.25
N VAL A 73 -4.05 -10.93 4.25
CA VAL A 73 -4.07 -10.28 5.58
C VAL A 73 -3.54 -8.85 5.52
N SER A 74 -2.60 -8.56 4.63
CA SER A 74 -2.02 -7.22 4.50
C SER A 74 -3.00 -6.19 3.96
N ILE A 75 -3.99 -6.58 3.15
CA ILE A 75 -4.98 -5.68 2.54
C ILE A 75 -5.76 -4.87 3.59
N PRO A 76 -6.48 -5.47 4.56
CA PRO A 76 -7.20 -4.71 5.57
C PRO A 76 -6.27 -3.88 6.46
N ILE A 77 -5.09 -4.39 6.78
CA ILE A 77 -4.10 -3.66 7.59
C ILE A 77 -3.60 -2.41 6.85
N ARG A 78 -3.23 -2.56 5.58
CA ARG A 78 -2.80 -1.48 4.70
C ARG A 78 -3.89 -0.42 4.60
N TYR A 79 -5.11 -0.81 4.25
CA TYR A 79 -6.25 0.09 4.16
C TYR A 79 -6.45 0.90 5.44
N VAL A 80 -6.52 0.25 6.60
CA VAL A 80 -6.76 0.92 7.89
C VAL A 80 -5.64 1.92 8.19
N LEU A 81 -4.38 1.53 8.04
CA LEU A 81 -3.25 2.42 8.33
C LEU A 81 -3.18 3.60 7.35
N THR A 82 -3.35 3.36 6.06
CA THR A 82 -3.28 4.45 5.07
C THR A 82 -4.49 5.39 5.18
N SER A 83 -5.69 4.86 5.42
CA SER A 83 -6.89 5.68 5.64
C SER A 83 -6.84 6.44 6.97
N TRP A 84 -6.11 5.94 7.99
CA TRP A 84 -5.87 6.66 9.24
C TRP A 84 -5.04 7.94 9.06
N MET A 85 -4.16 7.99 8.06
CA MET A 85 -3.49 9.24 7.72
C MET A 85 -4.51 10.33 7.32
N TYR A 86 -5.53 9.99 6.53
CA TYR A 86 -6.59 10.91 6.12
C TYR A 86 -7.49 11.37 7.26
N TYR A 87 -7.67 10.54 8.30
CA TYR A 87 -8.41 10.95 9.49
C TYR A 87 -7.78 12.18 10.17
N TYR A 88 -6.45 12.23 10.25
CA TYR A 88 -5.75 13.38 10.83
C TYR A 88 -5.74 14.60 9.90
N GLU A 89 -5.62 14.37 8.59
CA GLU A 89 -5.56 15.46 7.61
C GLU A 89 -6.90 16.16 7.40
N PHE A 90 -8.04 15.44 7.43
CA PHE A 90 -9.32 16.08 7.15
C PHE A 90 -9.78 16.98 8.30
N ASP A 91 -10.05 18.26 8.01
CA ASP A 91 -10.62 19.20 8.99
C ASP A 91 -12.08 18.89 9.34
N SER A 92 -12.86 18.39 8.38
CA SER A 92 -14.30 18.16 8.54
C SER A 92 -14.58 16.95 9.42
N LYS A 93 -15.37 17.15 10.48
CA LYS A 93 -15.87 16.08 11.36
C LYS A 93 -16.66 15.02 10.59
N LEU A 94 -17.35 15.40 9.51
CA LEU A 94 -18.12 14.48 8.68
C LEU A 94 -17.19 13.50 7.95
N HIS A 95 -16.15 14.02 7.28
CA HIS A 95 -15.17 13.19 6.56
C HIS A 95 -14.44 12.24 7.53
N ARG A 96 -14.05 12.74 8.71
CA ARG A 96 -13.45 11.89 9.76
C ARG A 96 -14.35 10.74 10.20
N ARG A 97 -15.65 11.00 10.37
CA ARG A 97 -16.63 9.95 10.71
C ARG A 97 -16.77 8.91 9.61
N TRP A 98 -16.75 9.33 8.35
CA TRP A 98 -16.83 8.39 7.22
C TRP A 98 -15.58 7.52 7.12
N VAL A 99 -14.38 8.09 7.34
CA VAL A 99 -13.14 7.30 7.42
C VAL A 99 -13.25 6.27 8.55
N LEU A 100 -13.63 6.68 9.76
CA LEU A 100 -13.77 5.76 10.90
C LEU A 100 -14.82 4.67 10.67
N ALA A 101 -15.96 5.00 10.05
CA ALA A 101 -16.98 4.02 9.71
C ALA A 101 -16.52 3.02 8.64
N SER A 102 -15.65 3.47 7.72
CA SER A 102 -15.13 2.62 6.65
C SER A 102 -14.19 1.52 7.16
N TRP A 103 -13.52 1.70 8.30
CA TRP A 103 -12.59 0.70 8.84
C TRP A 103 -13.26 -0.62 9.21
N PRO A 104 -14.22 -0.67 10.15
CA PRO A 104 -14.87 -1.93 10.51
C PRO A 104 -15.65 -2.53 9.34
N LEU A 105 -16.24 -1.68 8.48
CA LEU A 105 -16.97 -2.14 7.30
C LEU A 105 -16.03 -2.84 6.31
N PHE A 106 -14.87 -2.25 6.02
CA PHE A 106 -13.90 -2.83 5.10
C PHE A 106 -13.22 -4.07 5.68
N VAL A 107 -12.89 -4.07 6.97
CA VAL A 107 -12.33 -5.26 7.65
C VAL A 107 -13.32 -6.43 7.60
N ALA A 108 -14.59 -6.19 7.95
CA ALA A 108 -15.62 -7.22 7.88
C ALA A 108 -15.83 -7.74 6.44
N PHE A 109 -15.84 -6.83 5.47
CA PHE A 109 -15.91 -7.17 4.05
C PHE A 109 -14.72 -8.04 3.60
N SER A 110 -13.50 -7.65 3.99
CA SER A 110 -12.29 -8.37 3.60
C SER A 110 -12.19 -9.75 4.24
N MET A 111 -12.66 -9.90 5.49
CA MET A 111 -12.80 -11.19 6.14
C MET A 111 -13.81 -12.09 5.41
N TRP A 112 -14.97 -11.55 5.04
CA TRP A 112 -15.98 -12.27 4.27
C TRP A 112 -15.42 -12.74 2.91
N ASP A 113 -14.74 -11.86 2.18
CA ASP A 113 -14.13 -12.17 0.88
C ASP A 113 -13.02 -13.23 1.00
N ALA A 114 -12.21 -13.18 2.06
CA ALA A 114 -11.20 -14.19 2.35
C ALA A 114 -11.82 -15.56 2.62
N ILE A 115 -12.88 -15.65 3.44
CA ILE A 115 -13.58 -16.90 3.75
C ILE A 115 -14.29 -17.44 2.51
N HIS A 116 -14.90 -16.57 1.71
CA HIS A 116 -15.62 -16.97 0.51
C HIS A 116 -14.67 -17.51 -0.58
N THR A 117 -13.52 -16.86 -0.75
CA THR A 117 -12.49 -17.28 -1.72
C THR A 117 -11.75 -18.54 -1.26
N ASN A 118 -11.52 -18.66 0.06
CA ASN A 118 -10.72 -19.72 0.66
C ASN A 118 -11.51 -20.43 1.79
N PRO A 119 -12.46 -21.32 1.45
CA PRO A 119 -13.31 -21.98 2.46
C PRO A 119 -12.54 -22.93 3.39
N LEU A 120 -11.43 -23.50 2.91
CA LEU A 120 -10.53 -24.36 3.69
C LEU A 120 -9.32 -23.57 4.19
N MET A 121 -9.52 -22.74 5.22
CA MET A 121 -8.45 -21.91 5.82
C MET A 121 -7.24 -22.69 6.33
N SER A 122 -7.39 -23.99 6.61
CA SER A 122 -6.30 -24.88 7.02
C SER A 122 -5.36 -25.26 5.89
N ASP A 123 -5.79 -25.13 4.63
CA ASP A 123 -4.98 -25.46 3.46
C ASP A 123 -4.21 -24.23 2.97
N ILE A 124 -3.15 -23.91 3.73
CA ILE A 124 -2.27 -22.75 3.45
C ILE A 124 -1.58 -22.87 2.08
N HIS A 125 -1.43 -24.08 1.54
CA HIS A 125 -0.72 -24.29 0.28
C HIS A 125 -1.57 -23.89 -0.93
N ASN A 126 -2.88 -24.10 -0.87
CA ASN A 126 -3.80 -23.84 -1.98
C ASN A 126 -4.59 -22.52 -1.85
N HIS A 127 -4.14 -21.61 -0.99
CA HIS A 127 -4.78 -20.31 -0.83
C HIS A 127 -4.65 -19.44 -2.08
N ASN A 128 -5.80 -18.89 -2.50
CA ASN A 128 -5.94 -18.00 -3.64
C ASN A 128 -6.07 -16.53 -3.20
N VAL A 129 -5.72 -15.64 -4.12
CA VAL A 129 -5.82 -14.19 -3.92
C VAL A 129 -7.29 -13.81 -3.78
N VAL A 130 -7.61 -12.98 -2.79
CA VAL A 130 -8.97 -12.48 -2.57
C VAL A 130 -9.53 -11.76 -3.80
N LEU A 131 -10.81 -11.99 -4.09
CA LEU A 131 -11.45 -11.61 -5.35
C LEU A 131 -11.76 -10.12 -5.44
N TYR A 132 -12.25 -9.51 -4.35
CA TYR A 132 -12.86 -8.18 -4.39
C TYR A 132 -12.17 -7.17 -3.48
N SER A 133 -11.55 -7.63 -2.39
CA SER A 133 -11.00 -6.79 -1.33
C SER A 133 -9.97 -5.79 -1.86
N ALA A 134 -9.05 -6.24 -2.72
CA ALA A 134 -7.99 -5.38 -3.24
C ALA A 134 -8.54 -4.29 -4.20
N THR A 135 -9.59 -4.62 -4.97
CA THR A 135 -10.27 -3.66 -5.86
C THR A 135 -11.05 -2.62 -5.06
N ILE A 136 -11.78 -3.05 -4.02
CA ILE A 136 -12.55 -2.15 -3.15
C ILE A 136 -11.61 -1.29 -2.29
N GLU A 137 -10.50 -1.83 -1.80
CA GLU A 137 -9.43 -1.05 -1.16
C GLU A 137 -8.98 0.07 -2.08
N SER A 138 -8.65 -0.26 -3.34
CA SER A 138 -8.16 0.70 -4.32
C SER A 138 -9.19 1.80 -4.59
N LEU A 139 -10.47 1.44 -4.76
CA LEU A 139 -11.58 2.40 -4.92
C LEU A 139 -11.72 3.34 -3.73
N LEU A 140 -11.75 2.80 -2.51
CA LEU A 140 -11.88 3.60 -1.29
C LEU A 140 -10.68 4.52 -1.09
N MET A 141 -9.48 4.01 -1.32
CA MET A 141 -8.25 4.81 -1.21
C MET A 141 -8.22 5.92 -2.26
N LEU A 142 -8.56 5.65 -3.51
CA LEU A 142 -8.70 6.68 -4.55
C LEU A 142 -9.74 7.73 -4.16
N PHE A 143 -10.87 7.33 -3.59
CA PHE A 143 -11.87 8.28 -3.08
C PHE A 143 -11.28 9.21 -2.01
N TRP A 144 -10.57 8.67 -1.01
CA TRP A 144 -9.94 9.49 0.04
C TRP A 144 -8.86 10.42 -0.51
N ILE A 145 -8.02 9.93 -1.43
CA ILE A 145 -6.98 10.70 -2.10
C ILE A 145 -7.59 11.86 -2.91
N MET A 146 -8.63 11.58 -3.70
CA MET A 146 -9.33 12.61 -4.48
C MET A 146 -10.00 13.65 -3.58
N LEU A 147 -10.64 13.20 -2.50
CA LEU A 147 -11.26 14.10 -1.51
C LEU A 147 -10.21 15.01 -0.84
N TYR A 148 -9.02 14.47 -0.56
CA TYR A 148 -7.89 15.26 -0.07
C TYR A 148 -7.43 16.33 -1.07
N PHE A 149 -7.20 15.95 -2.33
CA PHE A 149 -6.79 16.93 -3.35
C PHE A 149 -7.87 17.98 -3.59
N TYR A 150 -9.13 17.59 -3.63
CA TYR A 150 -10.27 18.52 -3.75
C TYR A 150 -10.30 19.54 -2.61
N ASN A 151 -10.19 19.08 -1.35
CA ASN A 151 -10.19 19.98 -0.19
C ASN A 151 -8.96 20.89 -0.18
N THR A 152 -7.79 20.38 -0.56
CA THR A 152 -6.54 21.14 -0.60
C THR A 152 -6.58 22.25 -1.65
N ILE A 153 -7.04 21.94 -2.86
CA ILE A 153 -7.19 22.92 -3.95
C ILE A 153 -8.23 23.98 -3.57
N ARG A 154 -9.38 23.58 -3.02
CA ARG A 154 -10.46 24.51 -2.65
C ARG A 154 -10.08 25.44 -1.51
N ALA A 155 -9.30 24.97 -0.54
CA ALA A 155 -8.98 25.75 0.65
C ALA A 155 -7.86 26.76 0.44
N LEU A 156 -7.03 26.62 -0.62
CA LEU A 156 -5.81 27.43 -0.87
C LEU A 156 -4.90 27.62 0.36
N LYS A 157 -5.02 26.76 1.39
CA LYS A 157 -4.35 26.92 2.68
C LYS A 157 -2.84 26.70 2.62
N ILE A 158 -2.35 25.98 1.61
CA ILE A 158 -0.95 25.59 1.50
C ILE A 158 -0.26 26.50 0.48
N PRO A 159 0.62 27.42 0.90
CA PRO A 159 1.29 28.37 -0.01
C PRO A 159 2.24 27.67 -0.99
N ASN A 160 2.74 26.48 -0.65
CA ASN A 160 3.52 25.65 -1.57
C ASN A 160 3.25 24.15 -1.32
N LEU A 161 2.36 23.55 -2.14
CA LEU A 161 2.04 22.12 -2.06
C LEU A 161 3.27 21.22 -2.16
N LEU A 162 4.26 21.61 -2.97
CA LEU A 162 5.47 20.82 -3.18
C LEU A 162 6.37 20.77 -1.96
N SER A 163 6.13 21.59 -0.92
CA SER A 163 6.86 21.54 0.35
C SER A 163 6.15 20.71 1.42
N TYR A 164 4.90 20.32 1.17
CA TYR A 164 4.09 19.57 2.13
C TYR A 164 4.34 18.07 1.96
N PRO A 165 4.89 17.35 2.95
CA PRO A 165 5.22 15.93 2.84
C PRO A 165 4.02 15.06 2.46
N PHE A 166 2.83 15.37 3.00
CA PHE A 166 1.62 14.57 2.75
C PHE A 166 1.12 14.68 1.30
N PHE A 167 1.42 15.79 0.59
CA PHE A 167 1.14 15.89 -0.84
C PHE A 167 1.86 14.78 -1.62
N TRP A 168 3.16 14.59 -1.39
CA TRP A 168 3.95 13.55 -2.05
C TRP A 168 3.52 12.15 -1.68
N ILE A 169 3.12 11.94 -0.43
CA ILE A 169 2.55 10.67 0.03
C ILE A 169 1.24 10.37 -0.71
N CYS A 170 0.32 11.34 -0.78
CA CYS A 170 -0.92 11.19 -1.54
C CYS A 170 -0.68 10.97 -3.04
N SER A 171 0.29 11.65 -3.64
CA SER A 171 0.66 11.41 -5.04
C SER A 171 1.20 10.00 -5.28
N GLY A 172 2.04 9.49 -4.36
CA GLY A 172 2.53 8.11 -4.42
C GLY A 172 1.41 7.08 -4.31
N LEU A 173 0.52 7.25 -3.34
CA LEU A 173 -0.65 6.39 -3.16
C LEU A 173 -1.61 6.47 -4.36
N LEU A 174 -1.77 7.66 -4.96
CA LEU A 174 -2.61 7.85 -6.15
C LEU A 174 -2.11 6.99 -7.30
N LEU A 175 -0.82 7.08 -7.63
CA LEU A 175 -0.22 6.30 -8.72
C LEU A 175 -0.29 4.81 -8.44
N TYR A 176 -0.01 4.40 -7.20
CA TYR A 176 -0.11 2.99 -6.80
C TYR A 176 -1.53 2.44 -6.96
N TYR A 177 -2.55 3.03 -6.31
CA TYR A 177 -3.91 2.50 -6.35
C TYR A 177 -4.60 2.69 -7.71
N SER A 178 -4.24 3.73 -8.47
CA SER A 178 -4.74 3.89 -9.84
C SER A 178 -4.16 2.84 -10.78
N SER A 179 -2.92 2.39 -10.60
CA SER A 179 -2.42 1.24 -11.37
C SER A 179 -3.15 -0.05 -10.98
N PHE A 180 -3.38 -0.23 -9.68
CA PHE A 180 -3.93 -1.46 -9.12
C PHE A 180 -5.39 -1.70 -9.53
N ILE A 181 -6.21 -0.63 -9.61
CA ILE A 181 -7.62 -0.75 -10.01
C ILE A 181 -7.79 -1.23 -11.46
N PHE A 182 -6.85 -0.91 -12.36
CA PHE A 182 -6.90 -1.39 -13.74
C PHE A 182 -6.37 -2.82 -13.88
N ILE A 183 -5.40 -3.21 -13.05
CA ILE A 183 -4.73 -4.51 -13.13
C ILE A 183 -5.52 -5.61 -12.42
N ALA A 184 -6.14 -5.31 -11.28
CA ALA A 184 -6.83 -6.31 -10.47
C ALA A 184 -7.94 -7.08 -11.24
N PRO A 185 -8.81 -6.42 -12.03
CA PRO A 185 -9.76 -7.14 -12.88
C PRO A 185 -9.08 -7.99 -13.95
N VAL A 186 -8.01 -7.48 -14.57
CA VAL A 186 -7.27 -8.19 -15.62
C VAL A 186 -6.62 -9.47 -15.08
N LEU A 187 -5.99 -9.40 -13.90
CA LEU A 187 -5.44 -10.57 -13.21
C LEU A 187 -6.52 -11.59 -12.88
N HIS A 188 -7.68 -11.13 -12.42
CA HIS A 188 -8.80 -12.01 -12.11
C HIS A 188 -9.33 -12.77 -13.34
N TYR A 189 -9.54 -12.06 -14.45
CA TYR A 189 -10.02 -12.69 -15.69
C TYR A 189 -8.97 -13.63 -16.30
N ALA A 190 -7.69 -13.26 -16.23
CA ALA A 190 -6.61 -14.11 -16.72
C ALA A 190 -6.50 -15.43 -15.93
N ALA A 191 -6.70 -15.40 -14.61
CA ALA A 191 -6.68 -16.61 -13.77
C ALA A 191 -7.86 -17.57 -14.03
N LYS A 192 -8.95 -17.09 -14.65
CA LYS A 192 -10.17 -17.88 -14.91
C LYS A 192 -10.20 -18.49 -16.31
N TRP A 193 -9.29 -18.10 -17.20
CA TRP A 193 -9.19 -18.71 -18.52
C TRP A 193 -8.33 -19.97 -18.48
N ASP A 194 -8.85 -21.05 -19.07
CA ASP A 194 -8.24 -22.38 -19.14
C ASP A 194 -6.95 -22.38 -20.00
N GLN A 195 -6.79 -21.38 -20.86
CA GLN A 195 -5.56 -21.14 -21.59
C GLN A 195 -4.64 -20.27 -20.74
N TRP A 196 -3.38 -20.72 -20.56
CA TRP A 196 -2.30 -19.92 -19.99
C TRP A 196 -2.10 -18.67 -20.85
N MET A 197 -2.87 -17.61 -20.61
CA MET A 197 -2.43 -16.28 -20.98
C MET A 197 -1.23 -16.03 -20.10
N ASP A 198 -0.05 -16.05 -20.72
CA ASP A 198 1.15 -15.54 -20.11
C ASP A 198 0.92 -14.04 -19.89
N ILE A 199 0.44 -13.69 -18.69
CA ILE A 199 0.13 -12.31 -18.25
C ILE A 199 1.39 -11.44 -18.39
N GLY A 200 2.56 -12.08 -18.48
CA GLY A 200 3.79 -11.51 -19.00
C GLY A 200 4.24 -10.32 -18.16
N THR A 201 4.35 -9.16 -18.79
CA THR A 201 4.85 -7.95 -18.13
C THR A 201 3.85 -7.27 -17.20
N LEU A 202 2.55 -7.63 -17.28
CA LEU A 202 1.51 -6.97 -16.46
C LEU A 202 1.66 -7.28 -14.97
N ASP A 203 2.22 -8.45 -14.62
CA ASP A 203 2.50 -8.84 -13.24
C ASP A 203 3.54 -7.93 -12.57
N TYR A 204 4.42 -7.28 -13.35
CA TYR A 204 5.43 -6.37 -12.82
C TYR A 204 4.91 -4.97 -12.54
N ILE A 205 3.80 -4.57 -13.14
CA ILE A 205 3.31 -3.19 -13.08
C ILE A 205 3.02 -2.74 -11.63
N PRO A 206 2.34 -3.53 -10.78
CA PRO A 206 2.10 -3.14 -9.39
C PRO A 206 3.39 -2.84 -8.63
N TYR A 207 4.44 -3.67 -8.82
CA TYR A 207 5.74 -3.49 -8.17
C TYR A 207 6.51 -2.26 -8.65
N VAL A 208 6.36 -1.91 -9.94
CA VAL A 208 6.93 -0.66 -10.49
C VAL A 208 6.26 0.55 -9.85
N PHE A 209 4.92 0.59 -9.83
CA PHE A 209 4.18 1.71 -9.22
C PHE A 209 4.37 1.77 -7.70
N GLU A 210 4.53 0.63 -7.04
CA GLU A 210 4.91 0.57 -5.64
C GLU A 210 6.30 1.19 -5.42
N SER A 211 7.29 0.85 -6.24
CA SER A 211 8.62 1.44 -6.18
C SER A 211 8.58 2.96 -6.37
N VAL A 212 7.79 3.44 -7.35
CA VAL A 212 7.56 4.88 -7.57
C VAL A 212 6.91 5.52 -6.34
N SER A 213 5.92 4.86 -5.73
CA SER A 213 5.25 5.37 -4.53
C SER A 213 6.23 5.53 -3.35
N LEU A 214 7.13 4.56 -3.14
CA LEU A 214 8.16 4.61 -2.08
C LEU A 214 9.17 5.73 -2.32
N ILE A 215 9.53 5.98 -3.58
CA ILE A 215 10.38 7.12 -3.96
C ILE A 215 9.66 8.44 -3.63
N LEU A 216 8.38 8.57 -3.97
CA LEU A 216 7.60 9.77 -3.68
C LEU A 216 7.43 9.99 -2.17
N PHE A 217 7.19 8.93 -1.39
CA PHE A 217 7.15 9.03 0.08
C PHE A 217 8.47 9.58 0.61
N SER A 218 9.58 9.06 0.08
CA SER A 218 10.92 9.48 0.44
C SER A 218 11.19 10.94 0.11
N ILE A 219 10.74 11.43 -1.05
CA ILE A 219 10.81 12.85 -1.42
C ILE A 219 10.02 13.71 -0.43
N GLY A 220 8.79 13.30 -0.08
CA GLY A 220 7.96 14.00 0.90
C GLY A 220 8.63 14.09 2.28
N ILE A 221 9.15 12.97 2.79
CA ILE A 221 9.88 12.92 4.08
C ILE A 221 11.18 13.74 4.00
N ALA A 222 11.88 13.72 2.86
CA ALA A 222 13.08 14.51 2.63
C ALA A 222 12.83 16.03 2.67
N GLN A 223 11.59 16.48 2.49
CA GLN A 223 11.21 17.89 2.63
C GLN A 223 10.73 18.26 4.03
N TYR A 224 10.38 17.28 4.87
CA TYR A 224 9.96 17.52 6.25
C TYR A 224 10.99 18.35 7.04
N ARG A 225 10.52 19.41 7.70
CA ARG A 225 11.27 20.30 8.59
C ARG A 225 10.47 20.51 9.88
N ASP A 226 11.06 20.16 11.02
CA ASP A 226 10.46 20.28 12.38
C ASP A 226 9.92 21.67 12.74
N LYS A 227 10.31 22.73 12.02
CA LYS A 227 10.01 24.13 12.35
C LYS A 227 9.02 24.84 11.41
N SER A 228 8.45 24.16 10.41
CA SER A 228 7.63 24.83 9.37
C SER A 228 6.11 24.73 9.54
N TYR A 229 5.60 23.98 10.52
CA TYR A 229 4.18 24.06 10.88
C TYR A 229 4.02 25.10 11.99
N ALA A 230 3.87 26.36 11.58
CA ALA A 230 3.36 27.39 12.47
C ALA A 230 1.99 26.93 13.02
N LYS A 231 1.84 27.06 14.35
CA LYS A 231 0.61 26.79 15.09
C LYS A 231 -0.59 27.56 14.54
#